data_AF-A0A9W9EKB3-F1
#
_entry.id   AF-A0A9W9EKB3-F1
#
_cell.length_a   1.000
_cell.length_b   1.000
_cell.length_c   1.000
_cell.angle_alpha   90.00
_cell.angle_beta   90.00
_cell.angle_gamma   90.00
#
_symmetry.space_group_name_H-M   'P 1'
#
loop_
_entity.id
_entity.type
_entity.pdbx_description
1 polymer ?
#
loop_
_entity_poly.entity_id
_entity_poly.type
_entity_poly.pdbx_seq_one_letter_code
_entity_poly.pdbx_strand_id
1 'polypeptide(L)'
;MAEPVIPDERPTESLALSQSIAQALDHLRPFGLGPANPNPSQRGADAARTVHPTPATAATQQNGSAQEKTDNFTGSSDINTNETIPPLPIVIEHIHARVQAFLAETHPADSLLASVQRQTRISLDVVANALQKYKLSGLSLSYNGGKDCLVLLILFLAGLHPYSDHAESAHKPESLNTTTNKDEGSDSGSLVETPVIPAIYALPPDPFPAVEDFVLSSARAYHLSIKKYTTEPPHTTLRSSFEDYLSMYPNIRGIFVGTRRTDPHGAKLTHFDRTDGGWPDFMRIHPVIDWHYAEIWAFIRHLGLSYCSLYDMGYTSLGGTSDTLPNPRLKKEHIREGNDEGYLPAYELMQDLEERLGRN
;
A
#
# COMPACT_ATOMS: atom_id res chain seq x y z
N MET A 1 -34.45 19.81 31.62
CA MET A 1 -34.74 19.84 30.17
C MET A 1 -33.58 19.13 29.50
N ALA A 2 -33.87 18.07 28.74
CA ALA A 2 -32.85 17.24 28.11
C ALA A 2 -32.26 17.93 26.87
N GLU A 3 -30.94 17.87 26.72
CA GLU A 3 -30.20 18.30 25.54
C GLU A 3 -30.43 17.35 24.36
N PRO A 4 -30.42 17.83 23.10
CA PRO A 4 -30.61 16.97 21.94
C PRO A 4 -29.33 16.18 21.63
N VAL A 5 -29.48 14.87 21.52
CA VAL A 5 -28.46 13.94 21.03
C VAL A 5 -28.29 14.15 19.52
N ILE A 6 -27.08 14.51 19.09
CA ILE A 6 -26.67 14.54 17.68
C ILE A 6 -26.49 13.08 17.23
N PRO A 7 -27.11 12.63 16.12
CA PRO A 7 -26.89 11.27 15.63
C PRO A 7 -25.49 11.16 15.02
N ASP A 8 -24.74 10.18 15.51
CA ASP A 8 -23.49 9.70 14.93
C ASP A 8 -23.81 8.99 13.60
N GLU A 9 -23.69 9.70 12.48
CA GLU A 9 -23.83 9.15 11.13
C GLU A 9 -22.62 8.26 10.81
N ARG A 10 -22.65 7.02 11.32
CA ARG A 10 -21.78 5.96 10.80
C ARG A 10 -22.16 5.71 9.33
N PRO A 11 -21.18 5.64 8.40
CA PRO A 11 -21.44 5.31 7.01
C PRO A 11 -22.24 4.01 6.91
N THR A 12 -23.28 3.99 6.07
CA THR A 12 -23.98 2.74 5.75
C THR A 12 -23.00 1.75 5.12
N GLU A 13 -23.17 0.44 5.37
CA GLU A 13 -22.26 -0.61 4.88
C GLU A 13 -22.05 -0.54 3.35
N SER A 14 -23.06 -0.11 2.59
CA SER A 14 -22.98 0.09 1.15
C SER A 14 -22.03 1.22 0.72
N LEU A 15 -22.09 2.37 1.42
CA LEU A 15 -21.20 3.50 1.12
C LEU A 15 -19.75 3.18 1.49
N ALA A 16 -19.53 2.57 2.66
CA ALA A 16 -18.20 2.12 3.09
C ALA A 16 -17.60 1.11 2.10
N LEU A 17 -18.42 0.18 1.59
CA LEU A 17 -17.98 -0.79 0.58
C LEU A 17 -17.59 -0.11 -0.74
N SER A 18 -18.39 0.85 -1.22
CA SER A 18 -18.11 1.59 -2.46
C SER A 18 -16.84 2.43 -2.38
N GLN A 19 -16.61 3.12 -1.25
CA GLN A 19 -15.39 3.89 -1.00
C GLN A 19 -14.16 2.98 -0.92
N SER A 20 -14.28 1.84 -0.23
CA SER A 20 -13.23 0.82 -0.17
C SER A 20 -12.87 0.26 -1.55
N ILE A 21 -13.86 0.06 -2.43
CA ILE A 21 -13.63 -0.38 -3.82
C ILE A 21 -12.88 0.67 -4.63
N ALA A 22 -13.33 1.92 -4.59
CA ALA A 22 -12.70 3.01 -5.33
C ALA A 22 -11.24 3.23 -4.88
N GLN A 23 -10.97 3.16 -3.58
CA GLN A 23 -9.61 3.19 -3.03
C GLN A 23 -8.77 2.00 -3.49
N ALA A 24 -9.33 0.79 -3.46
CA ALA A 24 -8.65 -0.41 -3.91
C ALA A 24 -8.28 -0.38 -5.41
N LEU A 25 -9.13 0.21 -6.26
CA LEU A 25 -8.84 0.32 -7.70
C LEU A 25 -7.80 1.39 -8.04
N ASP A 26 -7.66 2.43 -7.21
CA ASP A 26 -6.67 3.49 -7.42
C ASP A 26 -5.25 2.91 -7.51
N HIS A 27 -4.96 1.91 -6.68
CA HIS A 27 -3.72 1.14 -6.68
C HIS A 27 -3.38 0.46 -8.02
N LEU A 28 -4.39 0.11 -8.82
CA LEU A 28 -4.24 -0.66 -10.05
C LEU A 28 -4.34 0.20 -11.31
N ARG A 29 -4.59 1.50 -11.17
CA ARG A 29 -4.72 2.41 -12.31
C ARG A 29 -3.38 2.48 -13.07
N PRO A 30 -3.39 2.44 -14.42
CA PRO A 30 -2.19 2.69 -15.23
C PRO A 30 -1.53 4.02 -14.87
N PHE A 31 -0.31 4.28 -15.35
CA PHE A 31 0.32 5.60 -15.21
C PHE A 31 -0.69 6.69 -15.56
N GLY A 32 -1.02 7.55 -14.60
CA GLY A 32 -1.70 8.79 -14.92
C GLY A 32 -0.79 9.60 -15.84
N LEU A 33 -1.29 10.06 -16.98
CA LEU A 33 -0.71 11.20 -17.68
C LEU A 33 -0.97 12.47 -16.85
N GLY A 34 -0.44 12.51 -15.63
CA GLY A 34 -0.34 13.72 -14.79
C GLY A 34 0.98 14.44 -15.13
N PRO A 35 1.04 15.77 -15.02
CA PRO A 35 2.15 16.53 -15.59
C PRO A 35 3.45 16.07 -14.95
N ALA A 36 4.45 15.82 -15.80
CA ALA A 36 5.83 15.65 -15.36
C ALA A 36 6.16 16.77 -14.37
N ASN A 37 6.39 16.40 -13.11
CA ASN A 37 6.72 17.37 -12.08
C ASN A 37 8.08 18.01 -12.47
N PRO A 38 8.19 19.35 -12.57
CA PRO A 38 9.41 19.96 -13.03
C PRO A 38 10.50 19.78 -11.98
N ASN A 39 11.66 19.31 -12.44
CA ASN A 39 12.92 19.26 -11.70
C ASN A 39 13.14 20.49 -10.80
N PRO A 40 13.53 20.33 -9.52
CA PRO A 40 13.94 21.44 -8.67
C PRO A 40 15.43 21.74 -8.92
N SER A 41 15.73 22.33 -10.07
CA SER A 41 17.06 22.88 -10.33
C SER A 41 16.96 24.04 -11.31
N GLN A 42 16.63 25.21 -10.77
CA GLN A 42 17.10 26.55 -11.17
C GLN A 42 16.08 27.62 -10.74
N ARG A 43 16.34 28.29 -9.61
CA ARG A 43 16.03 29.71 -9.45
C ARG A 43 17.14 30.38 -8.64
N GLY A 44 18.16 30.82 -9.35
CA GLY A 44 19.00 31.93 -8.92
C GLY A 44 18.30 33.25 -9.22
N ALA A 45 18.40 34.17 -8.27
CA ALA A 45 18.35 35.63 -8.34
C ALA A 45 17.69 36.30 -9.58
N ASP A 46 16.66 37.12 -9.35
CA ASP A 46 16.87 38.58 -9.40
C ASP A 46 15.62 39.44 -9.07
N ALA A 47 15.92 40.49 -8.29
CA ALA A 47 15.42 41.86 -8.29
C ALA A 47 13.92 42.22 -8.07
N ALA A 48 13.75 42.95 -6.97
CA ALA A 48 12.67 43.86 -6.58
C ALA A 48 12.04 44.73 -7.69
N ARG A 49 10.74 45.02 -7.54
CA ARG A 49 10.18 46.37 -7.70
C ARG A 49 8.84 46.54 -6.98
N THR A 50 8.85 47.54 -6.10
CA THR A 50 7.76 48.17 -5.34
C THR A 50 6.72 48.85 -6.24
N VAL A 51 5.42 48.73 -5.92
CA VAL A 51 4.41 49.82 -6.03
C VAL A 51 3.26 49.54 -5.05
N HIS A 52 3.02 50.46 -4.10
CA HIS A 52 1.75 50.69 -3.40
C HIS A 52 0.94 51.75 -4.19
N PRO A 53 -0.40 51.76 -4.12
CA PRO A 53 -1.05 52.65 -3.13
C PRO A 53 -2.34 52.08 -2.48
N THR A 54 -2.73 52.80 -1.43
CA THR A 54 -3.68 52.53 -0.33
C THR A 54 -5.10 53.09 -0.65
N PRO A 55 -6.08 53.19 0.30
CA PRO A 55 -7.24 52.30 0.44
C PRO A 55 -8.61 53.01 0.25
N ALA A 56 -9.71 52.24 0.29
CA ALA A 56 -11.04 52.80 0.55
C ALA A 56 -11.94 51.86 1.39
N THR A 57 -12.45 52.50 2.44
CA THR A 57 -13.53 52.26 3.41
C THR A 57 -14.80 51.45 3.03
N ALA A 58 -15.24 50.66 4.03
CA ALA A 58 -16.59 50.55 4.63
C ALA A 58 -17.81 50.16 3.77
N ALA A 59 -18.54 49.11 4.19
CA ALA A 59 -19.90 49.22 4.75
C ALA A 59 -20.52 47.85 5.07
N THR A 60 -21.30 47.86 6.14
CA THR A 60 -22.06 46.78 6.76
C THR A 60 -23.46 46.66 6.13
N GLN A 61 -24.10 45.49 6.31
CA GLN A 61 -25.53 45.25 6.57
C GLN A 61 -26.37 44.43 5.56
N GLN A 62 -26.98 43.40 6.16
CA GLN A 62 -28.39 42.98 6.11
C GLN A 62 -28.86 41.89 5.13
N ASN A 63 -29.22 40.76 5.76
CA ASN A 63 -30.51 40.05 5.73
C ASN A 63 -31.40 40.13 4.48
N GLY A 64 -31.78 38.96 3.99
CA GLY A 64 -32.96 38.77 3.14
C GLY A 64 -33.33 37.30 3.04
N SER A 65 -34.37 36.91 3.78
CA SER A 65 -35.07 35.63 3.73
C SER A 65 -35.86 35.44 2.41
N ALA A 66 -36.06 34.17 2.04
CA ALA A 66 -37.31 33.57 1.49
C ALA A 66 -37.23 32.90 0.10
N GLN A 67 -37.77 31.68 0.12
CA GLN A 67 -38.56 30.98 -0.90
C GLN A 67 -37.89 30.20 -2.05
N GLU A 68 -38.09 28.88 -1.94
CA GLU A 68 -38.38 27.87 -2.96
C GLU A 68 -38.34 28.30 -4.43
N LYS A 69 -37.43 27.67 -5.19
CA LYS A 69 -37.66 27.34 -6.59
C LYS A 69 -37.18 25.92 -6.87
N THR A 70 -38.15 25.08 -7.19
CA THR A 70 -37.98 23.82 -7.92
C THR A 70 -37.46 24.13 -9.32
N ASP A 71 -36.29 23.61 -9.67
CA ASP A 71 -35.89 23.45 -11.06
C ASP A 71 -35.39 22.02 -11.29
N ASN A 72 -36.17 21.31 -12.10
CA ASN A 72 -35.83 20.04 -12.72
C ASN A 72 -34.59 20.21 -13.60
N PHE A 73 -33.49 19.54 -13.25
CA PHE A 73 -32.47 19.19 -14.22
C PHE A 73 -32.51 17.67 -14.46
N THR A 74 -33.16 17.30 -15.56
CA THR A 74 -33.03 15.99 -16.19
C THR A 74 -31.79 16.04 -17.08
N GLY A 75 -30.82 15.16 -16.85
CA GLY A 75 -29.63 15.12 -17.69
C GLY A 75 -28.49 14.26 -17.15
N SER A 76 -28.63 12.95 -17.31
CA SER A 76 -27.57 11.99 -17.67
C SER A 76 -26.25 12.01 -16.87
N SER A 77 -26.09 11.02 -15.98
CA SER A 77 -25.21 9.87 -16.27
C SER A 77 -25.30 8.89 -15.10
N ASP A 78 -25.93 7.74 -15.35
CA ASP A 78 -25.86 6.58 -14.48
C ASP A 78 -24.39 6.21 -14.25
N ILE A 79 -23.83 6.60 -13.10
CA ILE A 79 -22.56 6.05 -12.65
C ILE A 79 -22.86 4.68 -12.06
N ASN A 80 -22.74 3.66 -12.91
CA ASN A 80 -22.78 2.26 -12.53
C ASN A 80 -21.50 1.94 -11.73
N THR A 81 -21.42 2.33 -10.45
CA THR A 81 -20.27 2.07 -9.56
C THR A 81 -20.26 0.62 -9.04
N ASN A 82 -20.31 -0.35 -9.95
CA ASN A 82 -19.99 -1.74 -9.64
C ASN A 82 -18.59 -2.06 -10.17
N GLU A 83 -17.63 -1.25 -9.75
CA GLU A 83 -16.25 -1.29 -10.23
C GLU A 83 -15.56 -2.51 -9.60
N THR A 84 -15.57 -3.64 -10.29
CA THR A 84 -15.03 -4.91 -9.77
C THR A 84 -13.50 -4.92 -9.82
N ILE A 85 -12.86 -5.34 -8.72
CA ILE A 85 -11.40 -5.58 -8.69
C ILE A 85 -11.04 -6.63 -9.75
N PRO A 86 -10.05 -6.38 -10.63
CA PRO A 86 -9.61 -7.36 -11.61
C PRO A 86 -9.16 -8.67 -10.95
N PRO A 87 -9.31 -9.83 -11.61
CA PRO A 87 -8.77 -11.09 -11.12
C PRO A 87 -7.26 -11.03 -10.88
N LEU A 88 -6.75 -11.82 -9.92
CA LEU A 88 -5.33 -11.82 -9.55
C LEU A 88 -4.35 -11.96 -10.74
N PRO A 89 -4.57 -12.82 -11.75
CA PRO A 89 -3.68 -12.89 -12.91
C PRO A 89 -3.52 -11.55 -13.66
N ILE A 90 -4.61 -10.80 -13.81
CA ILE A 90 -4.61 -9.47 -14.45
C ILE A 90 -3.88 -8.45 -13.57
N VAL A 91 -4.06 -8.53 -12.24
CA VAL A 91 -3.32 -7.69 -11.30
C VAL A 91 -1.82 -7.95 -11.40
N ILE A 92 -1.40 -9.23 -11.45
CA ILE A 92 -0.02 -9.65 -11.62
C ILE A 92 0.55 -9.13 -12.95
N GLU A 93 -0.17 -9.29 -14.05
CA GLU A 93 0.22 -8.80 -15.37
C GLU A 93 0.42 -7.28 -15.37
N HIS A 94 -0.54 -6.52 -14.86
CA HIS A 94 -0.46 -5.06 -14.78
C HIS A 94 0.73 -4.59 -13.93
N ILE A 95 0.93 -5.19 -12.75
CA ILE A 95 2.05 -4.84 -11.87
C ILE A 95 3.39 -5.21 -12.51
N HIS A 96 3.49 -6.40 -13.12
CA HIS A 96 4.69 -6.80 -13.84
C HIS A 96 5.03 -5.83 -14.97
N ALA A 97 4.06 -5.55 -15.84
CA ALA A 97 4.24 -4.62 -16.96
C ALA A 97 4.69 -3.23 -16.48
N ARG A 98 4.12 -2.72 -15.38
CA ARG A 98 4.50 -1.44 -14.79
C ARG A 98 5.94 -1.43 -14.27
N VAL A 99 6.35 -2.47 -13.55
CA VAL A 99 7.73 -2.62 -13.05
C VAL A 99 8.71 -2.75 -14.22
N GLN A 100 8.38 -3.53 -15.25
CA GLN A 100 9.22 -3.68 -16.44
C GLN A 100 9.35 -2.36 -17.23
N ALA A 101 8.27 -1.60 -17.37
CA ALA A 101 8.30 -0.28 -17.99
C ALA A 101 9.29 0.64 -17.26
N PHE A 102 9.22 0.70 -15.93
CA PHE A 102 10.17 1.45 -15.11
C PHE A 102 11.62 0.96 -15.30
N LEU A 103 11.85 -0.35 -15.32
CA LEU A 103 13.20 -0.93 -15.51
C LEU A 103 13.78 -0.66 -16.90
N ALA A 104 12.94 -0.41 -17.91
CA ALA A 104 13.34 -0.10 -19.28
C ALA A 104 13.66 1.38 -19.50
N GLU A 105 13.30 2.26 -18.56
CA GLU A 105 13.63 3.68 -18.64
C GLU A 105 15.15 3.92 -18.56
N THR A 106 15.62 4.99 -19.21
CA THR A 106 17.02 5.44 -19.14
C THR A 106 17.17 6.55 -18.12
N HIS A 107 18.07 6.36 -17.15
CA HIS A 107 18.39 7.35 -16.11
C HIS A 107 19.90 7.58 -16.03
N PRO A 108 20.37 8.77 -15.62
CA PRO A 108 21.79 8.99 -15.32
C PRO A 108 22.29 7.98 -14.27
N ALA A 109 23.50 7.44 -14.46
CA ALA A 109 24.00 6.30 -13.68
C ALA A 109 24.12 6.58 -12.16
N ASP A 110 24.33 7.85 -11.81
CA ASP A 110 24.45 8.40 -10.46
C ASP A 110 23.13 8.92 -9.88
N SER A 111 22.02 8.83 -10.64
CA SER A 111 20.71 9.25 -10.16
C SER A 111 20.10 8.27 -9.16
N LEU A 112 19.18 8.78 -8.32
CA LEU A 112 18.39 7.98 -7.41
C LEU A 112 17.59 6.90 -8.16
N LEU A 113 16.97 7.23 -9.29
CA LEU A 113 16.17 6.27 -10.07
C LEU A 113 17.03 5.15 -10.68
N ALA A 114 18.26 5.43 -11.12
CA ALA A 114 19.19 4.38 -11.52
C ALA A 114 19.55 3.46 -10.34
N SER A 115 19.65 3.99 -9.11
CA SER A 115 19.82 3.17 -7.91
C SER A 115 18.60 2.30 -7.61
N VAL A 116 17.40 2.88 -7.67
CA VAL A 116 16.13 2.16 -7.51
C VAL A 116 16.00 1.05 -8.56
N GLN A 117 16.39 1.29 -9.81
CA GLN A 117 16.39 0.25 -10.86
C GLN A 117 17.37 -0.90 -10.53
N ARG A 118 18.54 -0.62 -9.95
CA ARG A 118 19.47 -1.67 -9.50
C ARG A 118 18.86 -2.49 -8.36
N GLN A 119 18.33 -1.82 -7.33
CA GLN A 119 17.70 -2.47 -6.19
C GLN A 119 16.47 -3.28 -6.59
N THR A 120 15.66 -2.78 -7.51
CA THR A 120 14.51 -3.49 -8.09
C THR A 120 14.93 -4.80 -8.74
N ARG A 121 16.01 -4.81 -9.54
CA ARG A 121 16.52 -6.05 -10.17
C ARG A 121 16.99 -7.06 -9.13
N ILE A 122 17.76 -6.62 -8.13
CA ILE A 122 18.23 -7.49 -7.04
C ILE A 122 17.03 -8.10 -6.28
N SER A 123 16.02 -7.29 -5.94
CA SER A 123 14.84 -7.79 -5.25
C SER A 123 14.03 -8.78 -6.08
N LEU A 124 13.88 -8.54 -7.40
CA LEU A 124 13.22 -9.49 -8.30
C LEU A 124 13.98 -10.81 -8.39
N ASP A 125 15.31 -10.78 -8.39
CA ASP A 125 16.13 -12.00 -8.33
C ASP A 125 15.91 -12.76 -7.01
N VAL A 126 15.80 -12.06 -5.88
CA VAL A 126 15.48 -12.68 -4.57
C VAL A 126 14.09 -13.33 -4.60
N VAL A 127 13.09 -12.64 -5.14
CA VAL A 127 11.73 -13.19 -5.32
C VAL A 127 11.75 -14.43 -6.21
N ALA A 128 12.44 -14.38 -7.35
CA ALA A 128 12.58 -15.50 -8.26
C ALA A 128 13.26 -16.71 -7.58
N ASN A 129 14.34 -16.49 -6.83
CA ASN A 129 15.01 -17.55 -6.06
C ASN A 129 14.07 -18.20 -5.03
N ALA A 130 13.22 -17.42 -4.37
CA ALA A 130 12.22 -17.97 -3.46
C ALA A 130 11.17 -18.82 -4.19
N LEU A 131 10.65 -18.34 -5.33
CA LEU A 131 9.66 -19.04 -6.15
C LEU A 131 10.21 -20.33 -6.80
N GLN A 132 11.51 -20.40 -7.06
CA GLN A 132 12.18 -21.64 -7.48
C GLN A 132 12.29 -22.66 -6.34
N LYS A 133 12.50 -22.18 -5.10
CA LYS A 133 12.72 -23.04 -3.93
C LYS A 133 11.44 -23.53 -3.28
N TYR A 134 10.37 -22.73 -3.34
CA TYR A 134 9.11 -22.98 -2.66
C TYR A 134 7.95 -22.89 -3.65
N LYS A 135 6.98 -23.82 -3.54
CA LYS A 135 5.69 -23.65 -4.22
C LYS A 135 5.01 -22.38 -3.70
N LEU A 136 4.24 -21.70 -4.56
CA LEU A 136 3.50 -20.50 -4.16
C LEU A 136 2.59 -20.75 -2.93
N SER A 137 1.96 -21.92 -2.84
CA SER A 137 1.15 -22.33 -1.69
C SER A 137 1.93 -22.48 -0.37
N GLY A 138 3.26 -22.49 -0.43
CA GLY A 138 4.15 -22.52 0.72
C GLY A 138 4.79 -21.17 1.04
N LEU A 139 4.33 -20.08 0.41
CA LEU A 139 4.81 -18.73 0.60
C LEU A 139 3.70 -17.84 1.18
N SER A 140 4.10 -16.85 1.97
CA SER A 140 3.21 -15.84 2.56
C SER A 140 3.94 -14.50 2.70
N LEU A 141 3.21 -13.43 2.95
CA LEU A 141 3.76 -12.10 3.21
C LEU A 141 3.44 -11.64 4.64
N SER A 142 4.41 -11.00 5.29
CA SER A 142 4.15 -10.14 6.44
C SER A 142 3.85 -8.72 5.92
N TYR A 143 2.59 -8.30 6.02
CA TYR A 143 2.10 -7.05 5.45
C TYR A 143 1.39 -6.21 6.49
N ASN A 144 1.89 -4.99 6.72
CA ASN A 144 1.36 -4.06 7.72
C ASN A 144 0.88 -2.72 7.15
N GLY A 145 0.80 -2.61 5.82
CA GLY A 145 0.40 -1.37 5.13
C GLY A 145 1.45 -0.26 5.13
N GLY A 146 2.63 -0.49 5.71
CA GLY A 146 3.74 0.44 5.65
C GLY A 146 4.40 0.48 4.27
N LYS A 147 5.12 1.58 4.00
CA LYS A 147 5.83 1.82 2.73
C LYS A 147 6.76 0.67 2.32
N ASP A 148 7.47 0.05 3.26
CA ASP A 148 8.49 -0.95 2.97
C ASP A 148 7.85 -2.29 2.54
N CYS A 149 6.79 -2.71 3.24
CA CYS A 149 6.05 -3.91 2.87
C CYS A 149 5.18 -3.71 1.61
N LEU A 150 4.81 -2.47 1.27
CA LEU A 150 4.17 -2.13 0.00
C LEU A 150 5.15 -2.34 -1.16
N VAL A 151 6.37 -1.80 -1.10
CA VAL A 151 7.39 -2.05 -2.14
C VAL A 151 7.64 -3.55 -2.30
N LEU A 152 7.80 -4.27 -1.19
CA LEU A 152 7.93 -5.72 -1.18
C LEU A 152 6.76 -6.43 -1.88
N LEU A 153 5.51 -6.06 -1.58
CA LEU A 153 4.31 -6.64 -2.18
C LEU A 153 4.31 -6.46 -3.70
N ILE A 154 4.63 -5.26 -4.18
CA ILE A 154 4.67 -4.96 -5.62
C ILE A 154 5.76 -5.78 -6.32
N LEU A 155 6.94 -5.90 -5.72
CA LEU A 155 8.03 -6.71 -6.26
C LEU A 155 7.68 -8.21 -6.25
N PHE A 156 7.01 -8.68 -5.20
CA PHE A 156 6.53 -10.06 -5.13
C PHE A 156 5.53 -10.35 -6.25
N LEU A 157 4.50 -9.51 -6.41
CA LEU A 157 3.50 -9.65 -7.48
C LEU A 157 4.13 -9.60 -8.88
N ALA A 158 5.04 -8.64 -9.13
CA ALA A 158 5.76 -8.56 -10.39
C ALA A 158 6.58 -9.83 -10.68
N GLY A 159 7.15 -10.45 -9.64
CA GLY A 159 7.90 -11.70 -9.75
C GLY A 159 7.04 -12.95 -9.98
N LEU A 160 5.72 -12.89 -9.74
CA LEU A 160 4.81 -14.02 -10.01
C LEU A 160 4.51 -14.21 -11.50
N HIS A 161 4.57 -13.14 -12.31
CA HIS A 161 4.13 -13.17 -13.72
C HIS A 161 4.79 -14.28 -14.56
N PRO A 162 6.12 -14.51 -14.52
CA PRO A 162 6.73 -15.61 -15.27
C PRO A 162 6.25 -17.01 -14.86
N TYR A 163 5.61 -17.13 -13.69
CA TYR A 163 5.09 -18.39 -13.15
C TYR A 163 3.58 -18.55 -13.36
N SER A 164 2.87 -17.48 -13.79
CA SER A 164 1.44 -17.51 -14.07
C SER A 164 1.09 -18.36 -15.29
N ASP A 165 1.94 -18.36 -16.33
CA ASP A 165 1.72 -19.13 -17.57
C ASP A 165 1.84 -20.65 -17.35
N HIS A 166 2.61 -21.09 -16.35
CA HIS A 166 2.81 -22.52 -16.06
C HIS A 166 1.64 -23.18 -15.32
N ALA A 167 0.76 -22.39 -14.69
CA ALA A 167 -0.43 -22.90 -14.01
C ALA A 167 -1.54 -23.28 -15.01
N GLU A 168 -1.66 -22.59 -16.15
CA GLU A 168 -2.70 -22.86 -17.14
C GLU A 168 -2.38 -24.09 -18.02
N SER A 169 -1.10 -24.39 -18.27
CA SER A 169 -0.72 -25.56 -19.09
C SER A 169 -0.96 -26.92 -18.40
N ALA A 170 -1.20 -26.95 -17.09
CA ALA A 170 -1.44 -28.20 -16.33
C ALA A 170 -2.90 -28.71 -16.42
N HIS A 171 -3.81 -27.95 -17.03
CA HIS A 171 -5.23 -28.28 -17.18
C HIS A 171 -5.68 -28.35 -18.64
N LYS A 172 -4.94 -29.05 -19.50
CA LYS A 172 -5.45 -29.44 -20.82
C LYS A 172 -6.23 -30.76 -20.65
N PRO A 173 -7.57 -30.80 -20.80
CA PRO A 173 -8.28 -32.07 -20.79
C PRO A 173 -7.88 -32.83 -22.07
N GLU A 174 -7.25 -33.99 -21.90
CA GLU A 174 -7.09 -34.95 -22.98
C GLU A 174 -8.47 -35.29 -23.54
N SER A 175 -8.59 -35.17 -24.85
CA SER A 175 -9.78 -35.59 -25.58
C SER A 175 -9.99 -37.09 -25.39
N LEU A 176 -11.04 -37.48 -24.67
CA LEU A 176 -11.54 -38.85 -24.69
C LEU A 176 -12.97 -38.90 -25.24
N ASN A 177 -13.13 -39.83 -26.18
CA ASN A 177 -14.26 -40.01 -27.07
C ASN A 177 -15.57 -40.40 -26.36
N THR A 178 -16.68 -39.89 -26.93
CA THR A 178 -18.03 -40.47 -27.06
C THR A 178 -18.43 -41.65 -26.16
N THR A 179 -19.43 -41.45 -25.29
CA THR A 179 -20.73 -42.15 -25.40
C THR A 179 -21.81 -41.47 -24.55
N THR A 180 -23.00 -41.35 -25.14
CA THR A 180 -24.25 -40.85 -24.56
C THR A 180 -24.65 -41.57 -23.27
N ASN A 181 -25.04 -40.82 -22.24
CA ASN A 181 -26.20 -41.14 -21.40
C ASN A 181 -26.70 -39.89 -20.68
N LYS A 182 -28.03 -39.71 -20.71
CA LYS A 182 -28.78 -38.73 -19.95
C LYS A 182 -28.79 -39.17 -18.48
N ASP A 183 -28.47 -38.26 -17.58
CA ASP A 183 -29.08 -38.29 -16.25
C ASP A 183 -29.15 -36.88 -15.66
N GLU A 184 -30.28 -36.60 -15.02
CA GLU A 184 -30.63 -35.36 -14.35
C GLU A 184 -30.03 -35.33 -12.93
N GLY A 185 -29.61 -34.15 -12.47
CA GLY A 185 -29.50 -33.85 -11.04
C GLY A 185 -28.11 -33.50 -10.52
N SER A 186 -28.08 -32.39 -9.76
CA SER A 186 -26.98 -31.83 -8.97
C SER A 186 -26.13 -30.78 -9.69
N ASP A 187 -26.69 -29.57 -9.76
CA ASP A 187 -25.93 -28.33 -9.84
C ASP A 187 -25.18 -28.12 -8.50
N SER A 188 -24.08 -28.85 -8.33
CA SER A 188 -23.02 -28.47 -7.39
C SER A 188 -22.03 -27.65 -8.18
N GLY A 189 -22.36 -26.38 -8.43
CA GLY A 189 -21.43 -25.38 -8.91
C GLY A 189 -20.21 -25.38 -8.01
N SER A 190 -19.13 -26.01 -8.47
CA SER A 190 -17.81 -25.87 -7.87
C SER A 190 -17.47 -24.39 -8.00
N LEU A 191 -17.69 -23.64 -6.93
CA LEU A 191 -17.18 -22.28 -6.79
C LEU A 191 -15.68 -22.39 -6.97
N VAL A 192 -15.17 -21.96 -8.11
CA VAL A 192 -13.73 -21.83 -8.34
C VAL A 192 -13.27 -20.77 -7.34
N GLU A 193 -12.65 -21.19 -6.24
CA GLU A 193 -12.11 -20.28 -5.25
C GLU A 193 -11.11 -19.36 -5.94
N THR A 194 -11.36 -18.05 -5.91
CA THR A 194 -10.44 -17.06 -6.45
C THR A 194 -9.09 -17.21 -5.73
N PRO A 195 -7.98 -17.39 -6.46
CA PRO A 195 -6.69 -17.58 -5.82
C PRO A 195 -6.30 -16.32 -5.03
N VAL A 196 -5.96 -16.51 -3.76
CA VAL A 196 -5.53 -15.46 -2.83
C VAL A 196 -4.12 -15.73 -2.33
N ILE A 197 -3.41 -14.67 -1.95
CA ILE A 197 -2.07 -14.74 -1.41
C ILE A 197 -2.14 -14.68 0.13
N PRO A 198 -1.72 -15.72 0.86
CA PRO A 198 -1.74 -15.69 2.32
C PRO A 198 -0.85 -14.55 2.85
N ALA A 199 -1.36 -13.81 3.82
CA ALA A 199 -0.60 -12.77 4.49
C ALA A 199 -0.91 -12.73 5.98
N ILE A 200 0.10 -12.35 6.78
CA ILE A 200 -0.02 -12.08 8.20
C ILE A 200 0.16 -10.59 8.45
N TYR A 201 -0.75 -10.02 9.23
CA TYR A 201 -0.64 -8.67 9.75
C TYR A 201 -0.62 -8.71 11.27
N ALA A 202 0.53 -8.33 11.86
CA ALA A 202 0.64 -8.10 13.29
C ALA A 202 0.48 -6.61 13.59
N LEU A 203 -0.53 -6.28 14.40
CA LEU A 203 -1.00 -4.94 14.71
C LEU A 203 -0.51 -4.53 16.10
N PRO A 204 -0.13 -3.26 16.31
CA PRO A 204 0.00 -2.73 17.67
C PRO A 204 -1.36 -2.77 18.39
N PRO A 205 -1.39 -2.66 19.75
CA PRO A 205 -2.63 -2.56 20.52
C PRO A 205 -3.53 -1.39 20.09
N ASP A 206 -2.89 -0.31 19.62
CA ASP A 206 -3.47 0.99 19.37
C ASP A 206 -3.18 1.44 17.93
N PRO A 207 -3.69 0.75 16.90
CA PRO A 207 -3.39 1.06 15.51
C PRO A 207 -4.04 2.37 15.06
N PHE A 208 -3.41 3.07 14.14
CA PHE A 208 -4.03 4.19 13.45
C PHE A 208 -5.16 3.68 12.53
N PRO A 209 -6.38 4.26 12.58
CA PRO A 209 -7.45 3.89 11.66
C PRO A 209 -7.05 4.02 10.18
N ALA A 210 -6.31 5.09 9.84
CA ALA A 210 -5.83 5.30 8.47
C ALA A 210 -4.86 4.21 7.97
N VAL A 211 -4.16 3.51 8.87
CA VAL A 211 -3.33 2.35 8.51
C VAL A 211 -4.20 1.13 8.27
N GLU A 212 -5.19 0.89 9.14
CA GLU A 212 -6.15 -0.20 8.97
C GLU A 212 -6.92 -0.09 7.65
N ASP A 213 -7.42 1.10 7.33
CA ASP A 213 -8.14 1.38 6.08
C ASP A 213 -7.25 1.12 4.87
N PHE A 214 -5.99 1.54 4.95
CA PHE A 214 -5.01 1.30 3.89
C PHE A 214 -4.70 -0.20 3.74
N VAL A 215 -4.50 -0.92 4.84
CA VAL A 215 -4.25 -2.37 4.81
C VAL A 215 -5.43 -3.10 4.17
N LEU A 216 -6.66 -2.78 4.55
CA LEU A 216 -7.86 -3.43 4.02
C LEU A 216 -8.07 -3.15 2.53
N SER A 217 -7.97 -1.89 2.11
CA SER A 217 -8.14 -1.50 0.71
C SER A 217 -7.05 -2.08 -0.19
N SER A 218 -5.78 -2.01 0.21
CA SER A 218 -4.66 -2.59 -0.53
C SER A 218 -4.69 -4.12 -0.54
N ALA A 219 -5.06 -4.78 0.57
CA ALA A 219 -5.24 -6.23 0.60
C ALA A 219 -6.27 -6.71 -0.43
N ARG A 220 -7.38 -5.97 -0.55
CA ARG A 220 -8.41 -6.25 -1.55
C ARG A 220 -7.88 -6.04 -2.97
N ALA A 221 -7.18 -4.93 -3.23
CA ALA A 221 -6.61 -4.61 -4.54
C ALA A 221 -5.63 -5.68 -5.03
N TYR A 222 -4.85 -6.23 -4.09
CA TYR A 222 -3.73 -7.13 -4.38
C TYR A 222 -4.03 -8.60 -4.01
N HIS A 223 -5.30 -8.94 -3.76
CA HIS A 223 -5.78 -10.29 -3.41
C HIS A 223 -5.02 -10.95 -2.24
N LEU A 224 -4.73 -10.17 -1.19
CA LEU A 224 -4.16 -10.70 0.04
C LEU A 224 -5.25 -11.26 0.96
N SER A 225 -5.09 -12.51 1.37
CA SER A 225 -5.86 -13.10 2.47
C SER A 225 -5.14 -12.82 3.79
N ILE A 226 -5.43 -11.67 4.39
CA ILE A 226 -4.79 -11.21 5.63
C ILE A 226 -5.39 -11.88 6.86
N LYS A 227 -4.54 -12.52 7.66
CA LYS A 227 -4.83 -12.89 9.05
C LYS A 227 -4.26 -11.82 10.00
N LYS A 228 -5.15 -11.17 10.74
CA LYS A 228 -4.82 -10.10 11.70
C LYS A 228 -4.53 -10.66 13.09
N TYR A 229 -3.53 -10.08 13.76
CA TYR A 229 -3.12 -10.37 15.14
C TYR A 229 -2.81 -9.09 15.90
N THR A 230 -3.54 -8.77 16.96
CA THR A 230 -3.17 -7.67 17.85
C THR A 230 -2.10 -8.14 18.82
N THR A 231 -0.93 -7.49 18.83
CA THR A 231 0.13 -7.77 19.80
C THR A 231 -0.12 -6.98 21.07
N GLU A 232 -0.11 -7.65 22.21
CA GLU A 232 -0.23 -7.08 23.57
C GLU A 232 0.75 -7.82 24.50
N PRO A 233 2.05 -7.48 24.48
CA PRO A 233 3.03 -8.18 25.30
C PRO A 233 2.76 -8.03 26.82
N PRO A 234 2.94 -9.08 27.63
CA PRO A 234 3.48 -10.39 27.26
C PRO A 234 2.43 -11.40 26.75
N HIS A 235 1.14 -11.05 26.75
CA HIS A 235 0.03 -11.97 26.43
C HIS A 235 0.04 -12.42 24.97
N THR A 236 0.17 -11.46 24.04
CA THR A 236 0.31 -11.74 22.60
C THR A 236 1.56 -11.04 22.09
N THR A 237 2.55 -11.81 21.68
CA THR A 237 3.81 -11.32 21.11
C THR A 237 3.85 -11.61 19.62
N LEU A 238 4.75 -10.95 18.87
CA LEU A 238 5.00 -11.30 17.47
C LEU A 238 5.28 -12.80 17.31
N ARG A 239 6.10 -13.37 18.20
CA ARG A 239 6.44 -14.80 18.18
C ARG A 239 5.20 -15.68 18.29
N SER A 240 4.32 -15.43 19.26
CA SER A 240 3.11 -16.24 19.45
C SER A 240 2.11 -16.03 18.29
N SER A 241 2.05 -14.83 17.70
CA SER A 241 1.24 -14.57 16.51
C SER A 241 1.70 -15.40 15.31
N PHE A 242 3.02 -15.48 15.07
CA PHE A 242 3.55 -16.36 14.01
C PHE A 242 3.34 -17.85 14.31
N GLU A 243 3.37 -18.26 15.58
CA GLU A 243 3.12 -19.64 15.98
C GLU A 243 1.69 -20.07 15.67
N ASP A 244 0.72 -19.26 16.08
CA ASP A 244 -0.70 -19.49 15.76
C ASP A 244 -0.94 -19.46 14.25
N TYR A 245 -0.36 -18.49 13.54
CA TYR A 245 -0.50 -18.36 12.08
C TYR A 245 0.01 -19.62 11.36
N LEU A 246 1.22 -20.09 11.67
CA LEU A 246 1.78 -21.28 11.03
C LEU A 246 1.05 -22.56 11.42
N SER A 247 0.39 -22.61 12.58
CA SER A 247 -0.47 -23.73 12.96
C SER A 247 -1.72 -23.83 12.07
N MET A 248 -2.30 -22.68 11.66
CA MET A 248 -3.43 -22.61 10.74
C MET A 248 -3.02 -22.82 9.28
N TYR A 249 -1.79 -22.45 8.92
CA TYR A 249 -1.26 -22.55 7.57
C TYR A 249 0.00 -23.45 7.52
N PRO A 250 -0.13 -24.76 7.80
CA PRO A 250 1.02 -25.67 7.99
C PRO A 250 1.87 -25.89 6.72
N ASN A 251 1.35 -25.50 5.55
CA ASN A 251 2.08 -25.57 4.29
C ASN A 251 3.08 -24.42 4.09
N ILE A 252 2.96 -23.32 4.84
CA ILE A 252 3.84 -22.15 4.71
C ILE A 252 5.25 -22.53 5.20
N ARG A 253 6.24 -22.29 4.34
CA ARG A 253 7.66 -22.55 4.58
C ARG A 253 8.53 -21.31 4.48
N GLY A 254 8.07 -20.30 3.75
CA GLY A 254 8.75 -19.01 3.60
C GLY A 254 7.78 -17.85 3.80
N ILE A 255 8.23 -16.82 4.51
CA ILE A 255 7.47 -15.58 4.70
C ILE A 255 8.34 -14.41 4.25
N PHE A 256 7.81 -13.61 3.33
CA PHE A 256 8.42 -12.37 2.88
C PHE A 256 8.24 -11.27 3.94
N VAL A 257 9.32 -10.57 4.28
CA VAL A 257 9.34 -9.55 5.34
C VAL A 257 10.01 -8.28 4.83
N GLY A 258 9.35 -7.14 5.02
CA GLY A 258 9.78 -5.82 4.53
C GLY A 258 10.82 -5.11 5.39
N THR A 259 11.69 -5.85 6.09
CA THR A 259 12.74 -5.26 6.93
C THR A 259 13.92 -4.79 6.09
N ARG A 260 14.50 -3.64 6.43
CA ARG A 260 15.71 -3.04 5.83
C ARG A 260 16.89 -3.09 6.81
N ARG A 261 18.12 -2.96 6.32
CA ARG A 261 19.33 -2.97 7.17
C ARG A 261 19.33 -1.90 8.25
N THR A 262 18.69 -0.77 7.97
CA THR A 262 18.60 0.40 8.86
C THR A 262 17.50 0.27 9.91
N ASP A 263 16.64 -0.76 9.81
CA ASP A 263 15.63 -1.04 10.82
C ASP A 263 16.24 -1.65 12.10
N PRO A 264 15.55 -1.54 13.25
CA PRO A 264 15.93 -2.26 14.46
C PRO A 264 16.14 -3.76 14.18
N HIS A 265 17.31 -4.26 14.59
CA HIS A 265 17.76 -5.65 14.38
C HIS A 265 18.01 -6.06 12.90
N GLY A 266 17.90 -5.14 11.94
CA GLY A 266 18.07 -5.44 10.50
C GLY A 266 19.52 -5.53 10.02
N ALA A 267 20.48 -4.92 10.72
CA ALA A 267 21.84 -4.70 10.23
C ALA A 267 22.58 -5.96 9.72
N LYS A 268 22.35 -7.10 10.39
CA LYS A 268 23.03 -8.38 10.09
C LYS A 268 22.19 -9.36 9.27
N LEU A 269 20.97 -8.99 8.90
CA LEU A 269 20.10 -9.86 8.10
C LEU A 269 20.62 -10.00 6.66
N THR A 270 20.30 -11.13 6.06
CA THR A 270 20.54 -11.44 4.66
C THR A 270 19.22 -11.53 3.90
N HIS A 271 19.26 -11.77 2.59
CA HIS A 271 18.02 -11.99 1.82
C HIS A 271 17.24 -13.22 2.28
N PHE A 272 17.89 -14.21 2.90
CA PHE A 272 17.28 -15.46 3.32
C PHE A 272 17.81 -15.88 4.69
N ASP A 273 17.05 -15.60 5.74
CA ASP A 273 17.40 -16.00 7.10
C ASP A 273 16.35 -16.92 7.68
N ARG A 274 16.75 -18.15 8.03
CA ARG A 274 15.89 -19.02 8.81
C ARG A 274 15.66 -18.41 10.19
N THR A 275 14.46 -18.57 10.73
CA THR A 275 14.20 -18.22 12.13
C THR A 275 15.05 -19.07 13.08
N ASP A 276 15.36 -18.49 14.25
CA ASP A 276 16.17 -19.11 15.30
C ASP A 276 15.54 -18.87 16.69
N GLY A 277 16.23 -19.27 17.76
CA GLY A 277 15.96 -18.72 19.10
C GLY A 277 14.52 -18.91 19.63
N GLY A 278 13.94 -20.10 19.44
CA GLY A 278 12.59 -20.41 19.92
C GLY A 278 11.45 -19.87 19.03
N TRP A 279 11.74 -19.11 17.97
CA TRP A 279 10.72 -18.76 16.98
C TRP A 279 10.21 -20.00 16.24
N PRO A 280 8.96 -19.98 15.75
CA PRO A 280 8.46 -20.98 14.81
C PRO A 280 9.38 -21.11 13.59
N ASP A 281 9.52 -22.31 13.05
CA ASP A 281 10.44 -22.62 11.97
C ASP A 281 9.90 -22.20 10.59
N PHE A 282 10.49 -21.17 10.00
CA PHE A 282 10.26 -20.77 8.61
C PHE A 282 11.45 -19.98 8.06
N MET A 283 11.49 -19.81 6.74
CA MET A 283 12.46 -18.94 6.07
C MET A 283 11.92 -17.50 6.03
N ARG A 284 12.66 -16.54 6.58
CA ARG A 284 12.41 -15.12 6.35
C ARG A 284 13.08 -14.70 5.06
N ILE A 285 12.32 -14.07 4.17
CA ILE A 285 12.79 -13.64 2.86
C ILE A 285 12.74 -12.11 2.83
N HIS A 286 13.87 -11.45 2.62
CA HIS A 286 14.00 -9.98 2.69
C HIS A 286 14.44 -9.39 1.33
N PRO A 287 13.56 -9.30 0.32
CA PRO A 287 13.91 -8.73 -0.98
C PRO A 287 14.35 -7.27 -0.92
N VAL A 288 13.81 -6.51 0.04
CA VAL A 288 14.08 -5.07 0.18
C VAL A 288 15.17 -4.73 1.21
N ILE A 289 15.92 -5.73 1.71
CA ILE A 289 16.84 -5.55 2.85
C ILE A 289 17.88 -4.43 2.64
N ASP A 290 18.38 -4.28 1.42
CA ASP A 290 19.43 -3.31 1.08
C ASP A 290 18.87 -1.95 0.60
N TRP A 291 17.56 -1.75 0.61
CA TRP A 291 16.95 -0.50 0.15
C TRP A 291 17.15 0.65 1.15
N HIS A 292 17.41 1.84 0.62
CA HIS A 292 17.46 3.07 1.38
C HIS A 292 16.10 3.79 1.39
N TYR A 293 15.87 4.65 2.38
CA TYR A 293 14.62 5.36 2.58
C TYR A 293 14.18 6.14 1.33
N ALA A 294 15.11 6.89 0.74
CA ALA A 294 14.86 7.64 -0.48
C ALA A 294 14.52 6.73 -1.67
N GLU A 295 15.07 5.51 -1.73
CA GLU A 295 14.80 4.55 -2.80
C GLU A 295 13.38 3.97 -2.67
N ILE A 296 12.94 3.67 -1.44
CA ILE A 296 11.57 3.23 -1.15
C ILE A 296 10.55 4.25 -1.67
N TRP A 297 10.73 5.53 -1.32
CA TRP A 297 9.83 6.58 -1.78
C TRP A 297 9.93 6.85 -3.27
N ALA A 298 11.14 6.89 -3.82
CA ALA A 298 11.32 7.07 -5.25
C ALA A 298 10.60 5.96 -6.04
N PHE A 299 10.67 4.70 -5.62
CA PHE A 299 9.92 3.62 -6.26
C PHE A 299 8.40 3.82 -6.13
N ILE A 300 7.90 4.07 -4.91
CA ILE A 300 6.46 4.28 -4.66
C ILE A 300 5.91 5.42 -5.52
N ARG A 301 6.59 6.55 -5.51
CA ARG A 301 6.18 7.77 -6.21
C ARG A 301 6.33 7.65 -7.72
N HIS A 302 7.41 7.04 -8.20
CA HIS A 302 7.66 6.88 -9.63
C HIS A 302 6.65 5.94 -10.28
N LEU A 303 6.29 4.84 -9.59
CA LEU A 303 5.24 3.94 -10.07
C LEU A 303 3.83 4.51 -9.85
N GLY A 304 3.67 5.60 -9.10
CA GLY A 304 2.37 6.19 -8.81
C GLY A 304 1.49 5.27 -7.95
N LEU A 305 2.09 4.59 -6.98
CA LEU A 305 1.38 3.71 -6.06
C LEU A 305 0.69 4.52 -4.96
N SER A 306 -0.57 4.20 -4.65
CA SER A 306 -1.24 4.75 -3.47
C SER A 306 -0.60 4.17 -2.20
N TYR A 307 -0.45 5.00 -1.17
CA TYR A 307 0.16 4.67 0.12
C TYR A 307 -0.67 5.27 1.27
N CYS A 308 -0.41 4.84 2.51
CA CYS A 308 -1.13 5.34 3.69
C CYS A 308 -1.02 6.87 3.82
N SER A 309 -2.15 7.56 3.97
CA SER A 309 -2.23 9.04 3.98
C SER A 309 -1.45 9.70 5.11
N LEU A 310 -1.15 8.99 6.20
CA LEU A 310 -0.28 9.50 7.28
C LEU A 310 1.09 9.92 6.76
N TYR A 311 1.59 9.26 5.71
CA TYR A 311 2.86 9.66 5.11
C TYR A 311 2.79 11.07 4.50
N ASP A 312 1.65 11.52 3.97
CA ASP A 312 1.49 12.91 3.51
C ASP A 312 1.43 13.92 4.66
N MET A 313 1.11 13.46 5.87
CA MET A 313 1.06 14.25 7.10
C MET A 313 2.42 14.30 7.83
N GLY A 314 3.50 13.83 7.20
CA GLY A 314 4.86 13.90 7.72
C GLY A 314 5.25 12.76 8.67
N TYR A 315 4.43 11.73 8.81
CA TYR A 315 4.85 10.50 9.48
C TYR A 315 5.84 9.74 8.61
N THR A 316 6.99 9.33 9.14
CA THR A 316 8.04 8.65 8.34
C THR A 316 8.25 7.18 8.73
N SER A 317 7.80 6.80 9.94
CA SER A 317 7.77 5.45 10.48
C SER A 317 6.46 5.25 11.23
N LEU A 318 5.70 4.19 10.91
CA LEU A 318 4.38 3.95 11.49
C LEU A 318 4.43 2.88 12.59
N GLY A 319 3.87 3.21 13.75
CA GLY A 319 3.69 2.35 14.91
C GLY A 319 2.25 2.41 15.44
N GLY A 320 2.11 2.37 16.75
CA GLY A 320 0.84 2.65 17.44
C GLY A 320 0.62 4.15 17.60
N THR A 321 -0.63 4.56 17.85
CA THR A 321 -0.98 5.97 18.09
C THR A 321 -0.28 6.59 19.29
N SER A 322 0.13 5.77 20.27
CA SER A 322 0.81 6.19 21.49
C SER A 322 2.33 6.39 21.34
N ASP A 323 2.95 5.78 20.32
CA ASP A 323 4.41 5.75 20.16
C ASP A 323 4.92 6.44 18.89
N THR A 324 4.01 7.07 18.14
CA THR A 324 4.29 7.58 16.79
C THR A 324 3.77 9.01 16.61
N LEU A 325 4.68 9.90 16.23
CA LEU A 325 4.45 11.32 15.92
C LEU A 325 4.97 11.64 14.50
N PRO A 326 4.49 12.73 13.86
CA PRO A 326 5.10 13.26 12.64
C PRO A 326 6.60 13.56 12.85
N ASN A 327 7.39 13.39 11.79
CA ASN A 327 8.83 13.56 11.89
C ASN A 327 9.20 15.04 12.11
N PRO A 328 9.95 15.39 13.18
CA PRO A 328 10.30 16.78 13.46
C PRO A 328 11.13 17.43 12.35
N ARG A 329 11.86 16.66 11.53
CA ARG A 329 12.63 17.18 10.38
C ARG A 329 11.76 17.64 9.21
N LEU A 330 10.48 17.28 9.21
CA LEU A 330 9.53 17.67 8.18
C LEU A 330 8.64 18.85 8.62
N LYS A 331 8.87 19.43 9.79
CA LYS A 331 8.09 20.58 10.26
C LYS A 331 8.31 21.79 9.35
N LYS A 332 7.23 22.44 8.89
CA LYS A 332 7.32 23.63 8.02
C LYS A 332 7.77 24.84 8.83
N GLU A 333 8.89 25.44 8.45
CA GLU A 333 9.34 26.71 8.99
C GLU A 333 8.49 27.84 8.37
N HIS A 334 7.87 28.68 9.21
CA HIS A 334 6.96 29.80 8.87
C HIS A 334 5.50 29.44 8.57
N ILE A 335 4.72 29.36 9.63
CA ILE A 335 3.26 29.55 9.53
C ILE A 335 2.94 30.90 10.13
N ARG A 336 2.37 31.78 9.29
CA ARG A 336 1.86 33.09 9.71
C ARG A 336 0.84 32.87 10.83
N GLU A 337 0.88 33.75 11.83
CA GLU A 337 0.05 33.72 13.04
C GLU A 337 -1.39 33.25 12.74
N GLY A 338 -1.74 32.04 13.20
CA GLY A 338 -3.14 31.65 13.39
C GLY A 338 -3.66 30.30 12.86
N ASN A 339 -2.87 29.37 12.30
CA ASN A 339 -3.43 28.02 11.98
C ASN A 339 -2.36 26.92 11.80
N ASP A 340 -2.41 25.88 12.65
CA ASP A 340 -1.77 24.56 12.62
C ASP A 340 -0.32 24.38 12.10
N GLU A 341 0.54 23.84 12.98
CA GLU A 341 1.88 23.33 12.65
C GLU A 341 1.84 22.24 11.55
N GLY A 342 1.95 22.65 10.29
CA GLY A 342 1.98 21.74 9.15
C GLY A 342 3.33 21.03 8.97
N TYR A 343 3.28 19.79 8.49
CA TYR A 343 4.45 19.00 8.09
C TYR A 343 4.53 18.88 6.56
N LEU A 344 5.75 18.68 6.06
CA LEU A 344 6.04 18.19 4.72
C LEU A 344 5.77 16.68 4.66
N PRO A 345 5.43 16.14 3.48
CA PRO A 345 5.19 14.72 3.31
C PRO A 345 6.47 13.89 3.49
N ALA A 346 6.31 12.62 3.84
CA ALA A 346 7.38 11.70 4.22
C ALA A 346 8.48 11.55 3.17
N TYR A 347 8.12 11.59 1.88
CA TYR A 347 9.06 11.47 0.77
C TYR A 347 10.00 12.66 0.60
N GLU A 348 9.82 13.75 1.36
CA GLU A 348 10.79 14.87 1.43
C GLU A 348 11.95 14.56 2.39
N LEU A 349 11.84 13.52 3.23
CA LEU A 349 12.95 13.04 4.05
C LEU A 349 13.91 12.19 3.19
N MET A 350 15.21 12.45 3.30
CA MET A 350 16.22 11.74 2.51
C MET A 350 17.13 10.82 3.33
N GLN A 351 17.28 11.08 4.63
CA GLN A 351 18.27 10.40 5.48
C GLN A 351 17.65 9.22 6.23
N ASP A 352 18.19 8.01 6.04
CA ASP A 352 17.72 6.79 6.73
C ASP A 352 17.71 6.92 8.25
N LEU A 353 18.77 7.48 8.83
CA LEU A 353 18.92 7.59 10.28
C LEU A 353 17.89 8.54 10.92
N GLU A 354 17.25 9.39 10.12
CA GLU A 354 16.26 10.35 10.58
C GLU A 354 14.83 9.79 10.51
N GLU A 355 14.63 8.65 9.86
CA GLU A 355 13.30 8.06 9.62
C GLU A 355 12.50 7.83 10.90
N ARG A 356 13.16 7.48 11.99
CA ARG A 356 12.51 7.09 13.25
C ARG A 356 12.51 8.20 14.30
N LEU A 357 12.83 9.44 13.93
CA LEU A 357 12.84 10.58 14.88
C LEU A 357 11.46 10.91 15.45
N GLY A 358 10.38 10.46 14.80
CA GLY A 358 9.01 10.55 15.33
C GLY A 358 8.57 9.34 16.17
N ARG A 359 9.47 8.44 16.58
CA ARG A 359 9.15 7.27 17.41
C ARG A 359 9.65 7.49 18.85
N ASN A 360 8.80 7.21 19.83
CA ASN A 360 9.11 7.30 21.27
C ASN A 360 9.72 6.02 21.83
#